data_AF-A0AAU4URE8-F1
#
_entry.id   AF-A0AAU4URE8-F1
#
_cell.length_a   1.000
_cell.length_b   1.000
_cell.length_c   1.000
_cell.angle_alpha   90.00
_cell.angle_beta   90.00
_cell.angle_gamma   90.00
#
_symmetry.space_group_name_H-M   'P 1'
#
loop_
_entity.id
_entity.type
_entity.pdbx_description
1 polymer ?
#
loop_
_entity_poly.entity_id
_entity_poly.type
_entity_poly.pdbx_seq_one_letter_code
_entity_poly.pdbx_strand_id
1 'polypeptide(L)'
;MVIGACLEIAALGMGHRQVAARLGLAEGTVRGWLRAFAGRAQDVRRHFTVALVALADDPVMPDATQSTLADAVSAVAAAHRAASAKWPQMLTVSRWEFAGRAIDSTVLASPSTAI
;
A
#
# COMPACT_ATOMS: atom_id res chain seq x y z
N MET A 1 2.06 1.00 12.27
CA MET A 1 0.74 0.31 12.39
C MET A 1 0.91 -1.19 12.17
N VAL A 2 0.33 -2.05 13.03
CA VAL A 2 0.50 -3.52 12.99
C VAL A 2 0.03 -4.16 11.69
N ILE A 3 -1.11 -3.71 11.14
CA ILE A 3 -1.66 -4.23 9.87
C ILE A 3 -0.70 -3.98 8.71
N GLY A 4 -0.03 -2.82 8.68
CA GLY A 4 0.95 -2.49 7.65
C GLY A 4 2.15 -3.44 7.64
N ALA A 5 2.72 -3.72 8.82
CA ALA A 5 3.79 -4.69 8.96
C ALA A 5 3.35 -6.12 8.55
N CYS A 6 2.10 -6.49 8.87
CA CYS A 6 1.51 -7.76 8.42
C CYS A 6 1.47 -7.87 6.89
N LEU A 7 1.01 -6.82 6.20
CA LEU A 7 0.93 -6.79 4.73
C LEU A 7 2.33 -6.86 4.09
N GLU A 8 3.31 -6.18 4.66
CA GLU A 8 4.70 -6.22 4.17
C GLU A 8 5.32 -7.61 4.29
N ILE A 9 5.15 -8.27 5.44
CA ILE A 9 5.67 -9.64 5.63
C ILE A 9 4.94 -10.61 4.71
N ALA A 10 3.62 -10.47 4.54
CA ALA A 10 2.85 -11.31 3.63
C ALA A 10 3.25 -11.09 2.16
N ALA A 11 3.60 -9.86 1.77
CA ALA A 11 4.08 -9.55 0.42
C ALA A 11 5.40 -10.26 0.06
N LEU A 12 6.19 -10.67 1.06
CA LEU A 12 7.39 -11.50 0.87
C LEU A 12 7.05 -12.98 0.60
N GLY A 13 5.78 -13.33 0.39
CA GLY A 13 5.32 -14.70 0.11
C GLY A 13 5.02 -15.53 1.36
N MET A 14 5.04 -14.93 2.54
CA MET A 14 4.79 -15.64 3.79
C MET A 14 3.30 -15.91 4.01
N GLY A 15 2.95 -17.15 4.38
CA GLY A 15 1.57 -17.53 4.67
C GLY A 15 1.05 -16.92 5.98
N HIS A 16 -0.28 -16.72 6.08
CA HIS A 16 -0.92 -16.06 7.24
C HIS A 16 -0.54 -16.65 8.61
N ARG A 17 -0.32 -17.97 8.71
CA ARG A 17 0.10 -18.62 9.96
C ARG A 17 1.50 -18.19 10.40
N GLN A 18 2.44 -18.16 9.46
CA GLN A 18 3.82 -17.72 9.72
C GLN A 18 3.87 -16.22 10.05
N VAL A 19 3.08 -15.39 9.36
CA VAL A 19 2.95 -13.97 9.67
C VAL A 19 2.38 -13.76 11.08
N ALA A 20 1.34 -14.50 11.44
CA ALA A 20 0.72 -14.43 12.77
C ALA A 20 1.69 -14.82 13.88
N ALA A 21 2.45 -15.92 13.71
CA ALA A 21 3.48 -16.32 14.64
C ALA A 21 4.58 -15.25 14.79
N ARG A 22 5.02 -14.65 13.68
CA ARG A 22 6.08 -13.61 13.68
C ARG A 22 5.64 -12.31 14.34
N LEU A 23 4.35 -12.00 14.31
CA LEU A 23 3.77 -10.78 14.91
C LEU A 23 3.14 -11.01 16.29
N GLY A 24 3.10 -12.25 16.79
CA GLY A 24 2.43 -12.57 18.06
C GLY A 24 0.90 -12.36 18.02
N LEU A 25 0.27 -12.58 16.88
CA LEU A 25 -1.16 -12.34 16.65
C LEU A 25 -1.94 -13.64 16.46
N ALA A 26 -3.26 -13.59 16.68
CA ALA A 26 -4.14 -14.71 16.33
C ALA A 26 -4.19 -14.92 14.80
N GLU A 27 -4.05 -16.18 14.36
CA GLU A 27 -4.06 -16.54 12.92
C GLU A 27 -5.33 -16.08 12.20
N GLY A 28 -6.49 -16.21 12.86
CA GLY A 28 -7.79 -15.80 12.31
C GLY A 28 -7.85 -14.31 11.99
N THR A 29 -7.25 -13.46 12.83
CA THR A 29 -7.18 -12.01 12.66
C THR A 29 -6.30 -11.65 11.46
N VAL A 30 -5.10 -12.23 11.39
CA VAL A 30 -4.18 -12.03 10.26
C VAL A 30 -4.85 -12.48 8.95
N ARG A 31 -5.47 -13.65 8.93
CA ARG A 31 -6.21 -14.15 7.77
C ARG A 31 -7.34 -13.19 7.36
N GLY A 32 -8.09 -12.66 8.32
CA GLY A 32 -9.16 -11.69 8.07
C GLY A 32 -8.64 -10.42 7.41
N TRP A 33 -7.56 -9.83 7.94
CA TRP A 33 -6.92 -8.64 7.38
C TRP A 33 -6.37 -8.87 5.97
N LEU A 34 -5.63 -9.97 5.77
CA LEU A 34 -5.07 -10.30 4.45
C LEU A 34 -6.17 -10.53 3.42
N ARG A 35 -7.27 -11.19 3.80
CA ARG A 35 -8.42 -11.39 2.90
C ARG A 35 -9.12 -10.08 2.55
N ALA A 36 -9.32 -9.21 3.53
CA ALA A 36 -9.93 -7.90 3.33
C ALA A 36 -9.08 -7.03 2.39
N PHE A 37 -7.76 -7.02 2.58
CA PHE A 37 -6.84 -6.30 1.70
C PHE A 37 -6.77 -6.91 0.30
N ALA A 38 -6.68 -8.23 0.18
CA ALA A 38 -6.65 -8.92 -1.10
C ALA A 38 -7.87 -8.58 -1.97
N GLY A 39 -9.05 -8.43 -1.36
CA GLY A 39 -10.27 -7.99 -2.07
C GLY A 39 -10.21 -6.58 -2.65
N ARG A 40 -9.25 -5.74 -2.22
CA ARG A 40 -9.03 -4.37 -2.71
C ARG A 40 -7.66 -4.17 -3.36
N ALA A 41 -6.83 -5.21 -3.43
CA ALA A 41 -5.43 -5.08 -3.77
C ALA A 41 -5.22 -4.51 -5.18
N GLN A 42 -6.06 -4.88 -6.14
CA GLN A 42 -5.98 -4.35 -7.50
C GLN A 42 -6.28 -2.85 -7.56
N ASP A 43 -7.26 -2.38 -6.79
CA ASP A 43 -7.63 -0.96 -6.75
C ASP A 43 -6.57 -0.13 -6.02
N VAL A 44 -6.05 -0.65 -4.91
CA VAL A 44 -4.90 -0.06 -4.20
C VAL A 44 -3.70 0.03 -5.13
N ARG A 45 -3.36 -1.07 -5.83
CA ARG A 45 -2.27 -1.08 -6.82
C ARG A 45 -2.45 0.01 -7.85
N ARG A 46 -3.61 0.06 -8.53
CA ARG A 46 -3.89 1.09 -9.55
C ARG A 46 -3.77 2.51 -9.01
N HIS A 47 -4.40 2.78 -7.87
CA HIS A 47 -4.37 4.10 -7.25
C HIS A 47 -2.93 4.56 -6.95
N PHE A 48 -2.12 3.72 -6.32
CA PHE A 48 -0.75 4.08 -5.98
C PHE A 48 0.21 4.05 -7.16
N THR A 49 -0.07 3.30 -8.22
CA THR A 49 0.66 3.44 -9.49
C THR A 49 0.41 4.82 -10.11
N VAL A 50 -0.83 5.29 -10.14
CA VAL A 50 -1.16 6.65 -10.63
C VAL A 50 -0.49 7.70 -9.73
N ALA A 51 -0.57 7.55 -8.41
CA ALA A 51 0.09 8.45 -7.47
C ALA A 51 1.61 8.49 -7.67
N LEU A 52 2.26 7.33 -7.88
CA LEU A 52 3.69 7.26 -8.19
C LEU A 52 4.04 8.08 -9.43
N VAL A 53 3.30 7.90 -10.53
CA VAL A 53 3.52 8.65 -11.77
C VAL A 53 3.33 10.16 -11.57
N ALA A 54 2.34 10.56 -10.77
CA ALA A 54 2.10 11.97 -10.47
C ALA A 54 3.18 12.58 -9.55
N LEU A 55 3.82 11.76 -8.71
CA LEU A 55 4.76 12.20 -7.67
C LEU A 55 6.23 12.08 -8.06
N ALA A 56 6.60 11.27 -9.05
CA ALA A 56 7.98 11.09 -9.45
C ALA A 56 8.29 11.89 -10.72
N ASP A 57 9.42 12.59 -10.74
CA ASP A 57 9.87 13.31 -11.94
C ASP A 57 10.30 12.34 -13.07
N ASP A 58 10.85 11.18 -12.69
CA ASP A 58 11.11 10.03 -13.58
C ASP A 58 10.64 8.73 -12.89
N PRO A 59 9.43 8.24 -13.19
CA PRO A 59 8.79 7.17 -12.43
C PRO A 59 9.33 5.78 -12.80
N VAL A 60 10.06 5.16 -11.87
CA VAL A 60 10.45 3.74 -11.96
C VAL A 60 9.34 2.85 -11.40
N MET A 61 8.71 2.06 -12.27
CA MET A 61 7.67 1.11 -11.86
C MET A 61 8.26 -0.07 -11.08
N PRO A 62 7.62 -0.52 -9.98
CA PRO A 62 7.99 -1.78 -9.33
C PRO A 62 7.80 -2.96 -10.29
N ASP A 63 8.68 -3.96 -10.16
CA ASP A 63 8.53 -5.22 -10.90
C ASP A 63 7.20 -5.90 -10.56
N ALA A 64 6.54 -6.42 -11.59
CA ALA A 64 5.33 -7.19 -11.42
C ALA A 64 5.65 -8.53 -10.72
N THR A 65 4.83 -8.90 -9.75
CA THR A 65 4.93 -10.18 -9.05
C THR A 65 3.79 -11.10 -9.47
N GLN A 66 3.84 -12.37 -9.04
CA GLN A 66 2.72 -13.29 -9.21
C GLN A 66 1.59 -13.09 -8.16
N SER A 67 1.67 -12.03 -7.35
CA SER A 67 0.76 -11.76 -6.24
C SER A 67 0.22 -10.33 -6.30
N THR A 68 -1.08 -10.17 -6.53
CA THR A 68 -1.73 -8.85 -6.54
C THR A 68 -1.56 -8.11 -5.20
N LEU A 69 -1.46 -8.84 -4.09
CA LEU A 69 -1.16 -8.25 -2.78
C LEU A 69 0.25 -7.67 -2.76
N ALA A 70 1.25 -8.41 -3.24
CA ALA A 70 2.63 -7.94 -3.24
C ALA A 70 2.84 -6.78 -4.21
N ASP A 71 2.17 -6.81 -5.36
CA ASP A 71 2.14 -5.67 -6.29
C ASP A 71 1.57 -4.41 -5.64
N ALA A 72 0.44 -4.55 -4.92
CA ALA A 72 -0.20 -3.42 -4.25
C ALA A 72 0.68 -2.82 -3.15
N VAL A 73 1.33 -3.66 -2.35
CA VAL A 73 2.30 -3.23 -1.32
C VAL A 73 3.49 -2.51 -1.97
N SER A 74 3.99 -3.02 -3.09
CA SER A 74 5.09 -2.42 -3.83
C SER A 74 4.73 -1.06 -4.43
N ALA A 75 3.52 -0.91 -4.95
CA ALA A 75 3.00 0.36 -5.45
C ALA A 75 2.89 1.41 -4.33
N VAL A 76 2.35 1.04 -3.16
CA VAL A 76 2.30 1.92 -1.97
C VAL A 76 3.71 2.36 -1.55
N ALA A 77 4.65 1.43 -1.48
CA ALA A 77 6.03 1.73 -1.10
C ALA A 77 6.73 2.64 -2.11
N ALA A 78 6.51 2.45 -3.42
CA ALA A 78 7.06 3.30 -4.46
C ALA A 78 6.48 4.72 -4.43
N ALA A 79 5.15 4.85 -4.30
CA ALA A 79 4.51 6.15 -4.18
C ALA A 79 4.95 6.92 -2.92
N HIS A 80 5.08 6.25 -1.77
CA HIS A 80 5.60 6.87 -0.54
C HIS A 80 7.05 7.33 -0.69
N ARG A 81 7.90 6.56 -1.38
CA ARG A 81 9.28 6.98 -1.71
C ARG A 81 9.30 8.21 -2.61
N ALA A 82 8.47 8.24 -3.66
CA ALA A 82 8.36 9.39 -4.55
C ALA A 82 7.87 10.65 -3.80
N ALA A 83 6.84 10.51 -2.95
CA ALA A 83 6.38 11.59 -2.08
C ALA A 83 7.49 12.10 -1.15
N SER A 84 8.29 11.18 -0.57
CA SER A 84 9.38 11.53 0.34
C SER A 84 10.55 12.22 -0.35
N ALA A 85 10.77 11.96 -1.64
CA ALA A 85 11.77 12.67 -2.42
C ALA A 85 11.37 14.14 -2.65
N LYS A 86 10.08 14.43 -2.85
CA LYS A 86 9.56 15.81 -3.00
C LYS A 86 9.38 16.53 -1.66
N TRP A 87 8.92 15.82 -0.64
CA TRP A 87 8.63 16.36 0.69
C TRP A 87 9.33 15.56 1.78
N PRO A 88 10.51 16.00 2.25
CA PRO A 88 11.30 15.27 3.25
C PRO A 88 10.54 14.94 4.55
N GLN A 89 9.53 15.74 4.91
CA GLN A 89 8.69 15.49 6.09
C GLN A 89 7.91 14.17 5.98
N MET A 90 7.66 13.65 4.78
CA MET A 90 7.01 12.34 4.58
C MET A 90 7.84 11.16 5.12
N LEU A 91 9.13 11.35 5.39
CA LEU A 91 9.98 10.33 6.04
C LEU A 91 9.59 10.05 7.49
N THR A 92 8.88 10.96 8.16
CA THR A 92 8.38 10.75 9.53
C THR A 92 7.03 10.03 9.56
N VAL A 93 6.37 9.89 8.40
CA VAL A 93 5.07 9.24 8.25
C VAL A 93 5.30 7.83 7.73
N SER A 94 4.70 6.83 8.36
CA SER A 94 4.78 5.47 7.82
C SER A 94 4.05 5.38 6.47
N ARG A 95 4.52 4.51 5.57
CA ARG A 95 3.89 4.31 4.25
C ARG A 95 2.39 3.99 4.32
N TRP A 96 1.94 3.38 5.41
CA TRP A 96 0.54 3.02 5.62
C TRP A 96 -0.31 4.17 6.15
N GLU A 97 0.27 5.09 6.92
CA GLU A 97 -0.39 6.35 7.28
C GLU A 97 -0.48 7.30 6.09
N PHE A 98 0.56 7.32 5.24
CA PHE A 98 0.51 7.97 3.94
C PHE A 98 -0.59 7.37 3.07
N ALA A 99 -0.64 6.04 2.96
CA ALA A 99 -1.64 5.38 2.13
C ALA A 99 -3.08 5.63 2.60
N GLY A 100 -3.34 5.60 3.90
CA GLY A 100 -4.64 5.94 4.47
C GLY A 100 -5.07 7.35 4.09
N ARG A 101 -4.19 8.34 4.27
CA ARG A 101 -4.48 9.74 3.91
C ARG A 101 -4.70 9.94 2.42
N ALA A 102 -3.91 9.29 1.55
CA ALA A 102 -4.08 9.38 0.10
C ALA A 102 -5.45 8.85 -0.34
N ILE A 103 -5.88 7.71 0.21
CA ILE A 103 -7.20 7.13 -0.08
C ILE A 103 -8.31 8.00 0.49
N ASP A 104 -8.21 8.46 1.74
CA ASP A 104 -9.24 9.31 2.36
C ASP A 104 -9.37 10.66 1.64
N SER A 105 -8.27 11.22 1.14
CA SER A 105 -8.28 12.47 0.37
C SER A 105 -8.97 12.34 -1.00
N THR A 106 -9.16 11.11 -1.51
CA THR A 106 -9.94 10.86 -2.73
C THR A 106 -11.43 11.20 -2.52
N VAL A 107 -11.93 11.16 -1.28
CA VAL A 107 -13.30 11.62 -0.96
C VAL A 107 -13.42 13.15 -1.14
N LEU A 108 -12.33 13.89 -0.96
CA LEU A 108 -12.28 15.34 -1.15
C LEU A 108 -11.99 15.73 -2.61
N ALA A 109 -11.36 14.84 -3.37
CA ALA A 109 -11.25 14.95 -4.83
C ALA A 109 -12.57 14.50 -5.48
N SER A 110 -13.62 15.31 -5.36
CA SER A 110 -14.83 15.15 -6.18
C SER A 110 -14.43 14.92 -7.64
N PRO A 111 -15.13 14.07 -8.43
CA PRO A 111 -15.00 14.14 -9.87
C PRO A 111 -15.40 15.57 -10.25
N SER A 112 -14.44 16.41 -10.63
CA SER A 112 -14.76 17.67 -11.26
C SER A 112 -15.59 17.32 -12.49
N THR A 113 -16.89 17.62 -12.40
CA THR A 113 -17.81 17.59 -13.53
C THR A 113 -17.16 18.41 -14.65
N ALA A 114 -16.61 17.73 -15.65
CA ALA A 114 -16.27 18.38 -16.90
C ALA A 114 -17.59 18.67 -17.62
N ILE A 115 -17.80 19.95 -17.90
CA ILE A 115 -18.84 20.53 -18.75
C ILE A 115 -18.68 20.01 -20.18
#